data_AF-A8X664-F1
#
_entry.id   AF-A8X664-F1
#
_cell.length_a   1.000
_cell.length_b   1.000
_cell.length_c   1.000
_cell.angle_alpha   90.00
_cell.angle_beta   90.00
_cell.angle_gamma   90.00
#
_symmetry.space_group_name_H-M   'P 1'
#
loop_
_entity.id
_entity.type
_entity.pdbx_description
1 polymer ?
#
loop_
_entity_poly.entity_id
_entity_poly.type
_entity_poly.pdbx_seq_one_letter_code
_entity_poly.pdbx_strand_id
1 'polypeptide(L)'
;MGEMMRNGELTKWRCVRSTDKHFQLLPEKVSDTLLNFSYDVVGVFLPDHLLYGKISENESFLKIISGDPMKEIQRRRDKPENVAETSKSSIGHMLNYLREYHFCLESGKLLNCKKRSTCSPHLTWRDMKSFRDYCRENSRDPDDYDLKDIVGL
;
A
#
# COMPACT_ATOMS: atom_id res chain seq x y z
N MET A 1 -16.16 7.30 10.35
CA MET A 1 -15.27 8.49 10.33
C MET A 1 -14.69 8.60 11.72
N GLY A 2 -13.66 7.80 12.00
CA GLY A 2 -12.97 7.76 13.29
C GLY A 2 -11.47 7.92 13.03
N GLU A 3 -10.94 9.09 13.36
CA GLU A 3 -9.53 9.43 13.15
C GLU A 3 -8.69 8.80 14.27
N MET A 4 -7.72 7.94 13.91
CA MET A 4 -6.74 7.43 14.87
C MET A 4 -5.67 8.51 15.14
N MET A 5 -5.65 9.02 16.38
CA MET A 5 -4.63 9.94 16.87
C MET A 5 -3.56 9.18 17.67
N ARG A 6 -2.28 9.52 17.46
CA ARG A 6 -1.20 9.29 18.43
C ARG A 6 -0.72 10.66 18.91
N ASN A 7 -0.68 10.87 20.23
CA ASN A 7 -0.18 12.10 20.88
C ASN A 7 -0.84 13.42 20.44
N GLY A 8 -2.10 13.40 20.02
CA GLY A 8 -2.83 14.61 19.61
C GLY A 8 -2.53 15.09 18.19
N GLU A 9 -1.76 14.33 17.41
CA GLU A 9 -1.61 14.56 15.97
C GLU A 9 -2.31 13.46 15.16
N LEU A 10 -3.02 13.88 14.09
CA LEU A 10 -3.52 13.00 13.04
C LEU A 10 -2.38 12.11 12.55
N THR A 11 -2.47 10.80 12.77
CA THR A 11 -1.55 9.84 12.13
C THR A 11 -1.91 9.70 10.66
N LYS A 12 -1.65 10.77 9.90
CA LYS A 12 -1.64 10.74 8.44
C LYS A 12 -0.74 9.58 8.02
N TRP A 13 -1.18 8.80 7.03
CA TRP A 13 -0.35 7.79 6.37
C TRP A 13 0.89 8.46 5.76
N ARG A 14 1.94 8.66 6.56
CA ARG A 14 3.19 9.23 6.07
C ARG A 14 3.94 8.12 5.37
N CYS A 15 4.02 8.23 4.06
CA CYS A 15 4.95 7.44 3.26
C CYS A 15 6.36 7.65 3.86
N VAL A 16 7.01 6.59 4.31
CA VAL A 16 8.27 6.63 5.08
C VAL A 16 9.49 7.00 4.21
N ARG A 17 9.30 7.23 2.91
CA ARG A 17 10.35 7.73 2.02
C ARG A 17 10.10 9.21 1.75
N SER A 18 11.15 10.01 1.83
CA SER A 18 11.19 11.37 1.28
C SER A 18 10.50 11.33 -0.08
N THR A 19 9.34 11.97 -0.13
CA THR A 19 8.42 11.89 -1.27
C THR A 19 9.20 12.21 -2.52
N ASP A 20 9.39 11.19 -3.35
CA ASP A 20 9.65 11.41 -4.75
C ASP A 20 8.60 12.43 -5.21
N LYS A 21 9.03 13.59 -5.72
CA LYS A 21 8.15 14.70 -6.11
C LYS A 21 7.09 14.29 -7.15
N HIS A 22 7.26 13.11 -7.76
CA HIS A 22 6.35 12.52 -8.73
C HIS A 22 5.41 11.45 -8.15
N PHE A 23 5.53 11.13 -6.86
CA PHE A 23 4.62 10.23 -6.17
C PHE A 23 3.48 11.04 -5.56
N GLN A 24 2.30 10.92 -6.14
CA GLN A 24 1.08 11.37 -5.47
C GLN A 24 0.81 10.43 -4.29
N LEU A 25 0.35 10.99 -3.17
CA LEU A 25 -0.19 10.19 -2.08
C LEU A 25 -1.29 9.29 -2.63
N LEU A 26 -1.30 8.02 -2.21
CA LEU A 26 -2.45 7.17 -2.48
C LEU A 26 -3.70 7.87 -1.94
N PRO A 27 -4.82 7.88 -2.68
CA PRO A 27 -6.06 8.43 -2.17
C PRO A 27 -6.41 7.75 -0.84
N GLU A 28 -6.80 8.54 0.18
CA GLU A 28 -7.06 8.04 1.53
C GLU A 28 -8.08 6.90 1.55
N LYS A 29 -9.10 6.99 0.69
CA LYS A 29 -10.10 5.93 0.51
C LYS A 29 -9.49 4.58 0.14
N VAL A 30 -8.43 4.57 -0.68
CA VAL A 30 -7.74 3.34 -1.08
C VAL A 30 -6.93 2.78 0.10
N SER A 31 -6.20 3.63 0.82
CA SER A 31 -5.46 3.19 2.01
C SER A 31 -6.38 2.63 3.10
N ASP A 32 -7.52 3.28 3.33
CA ASP A 32 -8.51 2.85 4.33
C ASP A 32 -9.15 1.52 3.93
N THR A 33 -9.46 1.35 2.64
CA THR A 33 -10.00 0.09 2.11
C THR A 33 -9.01 -1.06 2.30
N LEU A 34 -7.72 -0.85 1.98
CA LEU A 34 -6.68 -1.86 2.16
C LEU A 34 -6.47 -2.23 3.63
N LEU A 35 -6.59 -1.24 4.53
CA LEU A 35 -6.46 -1.47 5.96
C LEU A 35 -7.66 -2.22 6.54
N ASN A 36 -8.88 -1.82 6.18
CA ASN A 36 -10.10 -2.52 6.60
C ASN A 36 -10.11 -3.97 6.11
N PHE A 37 -9.73 -4.19 4.85
CA PHE A 37 -9.55 -5.54 4.31
C PHE A 37 -8.53 -6.35 5.12
N SER A 38 -7.43 -5.71 5.54
CA SER A 38 -6.43 -6.38 6.39
C SER A 38 -7.00 -6.77 7.75
N TYR A 39 -7.81 -5.91 8.36
CA TYR A 39 -8.49 -6.22 9.62
C TYR A 39 -9.48 -7.37 9.47
N ASP A 40 -10.21 -7.43 8.36
CA ASP A 40 -11.10 -8.54 8.05
C ASP A 40 -10.34 -9.86 7.91
N VAL A 41 -9.26 -9.87 7.11
CA VAL A 41 -8.44 -11.07 6.87
C VAL A 41 -7.83 -11.62 8.16
N VAL A 42 -7.37 -10.75 9.06
CA VAL A 42 -6.79 -11.16 10.36
C VAL A 42 -7.87 -11.41 11.42
N GLY A 43 -9.15 -11.16 11.10
CA GLY A 43 -10.27 -11.35 12.02
C GLY A 43 -10.22 -10.39 13.21
N VAL A 44 -9.77 -9.15 12.99
CA VAL A 44 -9.72 -8.08 14.00
C VAL A 44 -10.62 -6.89 13.68
N PHE A 45 -11.40 -6.98 12.61
CA PHE A 45 -12.33 -5.92 12.25
C PHE A 45 -13.32 -5.61 13.37
N LEU A 46 -13.49 -4.31 13.63
CA LEU A 46 -14.46 -3.73 14.54
C LEU A 46 -15.07 -2.49 13.88
N PRO A 47 -16.40 -2.32 13.96
CA PRO A 47 -17.05 -1.05 13.63
C PRO A 47 -16.48 0.13 14.45
N ASP A 48 -16.39 1.32 13.85
CA ASP A 48 -15.82 2.54 14.46
C ASP A 48 -16.34 2.81 15.88
N HIS A 49 -17.66 2.68 16.09
CA HIS A 49 -18.30 2.95 17.38
C HIS A 49 -17.96 1.93 18.48
N LEU A 50 -17.36 0.79 18.12
CA LEU A 50 -16.89 -0.24 19.05
C LEU A 50 -15.38 -0.18 19.29
N LEU A 51 -14.64 0.67 18.58
CA LEU A 51 -13.20 0.82 18.77
C LEU A 51 -12.84 1.40 20.15
N TYR A 52 -13.71 2.26 20.70
CA TYR A 52 -13.45 2.98 21.94
C TYR A 52 -14.68 3.04 22.84
N GLY A 53 -14.47 3.38 24.11
CA GLY A 53 -15.57 3.62 25.05
C GLY A 53 -16.27 2.37 25.55
N LYS A 54 -17.35 2.60 26.31
CA LYS A 54 -18.20 1.55 26.88
C LYS A 54 -19.07 0.93 25.79
N ILE A 55 -19.24 -0.38 25.87
CA ILE A 55 -20.03 -1.15 24.92
C ILE A 55 -21.39 -1.39 25.53
N SER A 56 -22.45 -1.16 24.75
CA SER A 56 -23.81 -1.55 25.13
C SER A 56 -23.95 -3.07 25.02
N GLU A 57 -24.44 -3.72 26.06
CA GLU A 57 -24.67 -5.17 26.08
C GLU A 57 -25.68 -5.64 25.02
N ASN A 58 -26.51 -4.72 24.52
CA ASN A 58 -27.52 -5.01 23.51
C ASN A 58 -27.03 -4.85 22.05
N GLU A 59 -25.73 -4.65 21.84
CA GLU A 59 -25.20 -4.45 20.49
C GLU A 59 -25.43 -5.66 19.58
N SER A 60 -25.87 -5.36 18.36
CA SER A 60 -26.14 -6.33 17.31
C SER A 60 -24.86 -7.08 16.90
N PHE A 61 -23.72 -6.40 16.88
CA PHE A 61 -22.42 -6.99 16.58
C PHE A 61 -22.00 -8.06 17.61
N LEU A 62 -22.36 -7.89 18.89
CA LEU A 62 -22.05 -8.86 19.94
C LEU A 62 -22.74 -10.21 19.71
N LYS A 63 -23.90 -10.22 19.04
CA LYS A 63 -24.68 -11.42 18.77
C LYS A 63 -24.06 -12.33 17.70
N ILE A 64 -23.14 -11.78 16.91
CA ILE A 64 -22.47 -12.48 15.80
C ILE A 64 -21.13 -13.07 16.28
N ILE A 65 -20.58 -12.56 17.39
CA ILE A 65 -19.34 -13.03 17.97
C ILE A 65 -19.58 -14.36 18.69
N SER A 66 -18.77 -15.37 18.38
CA SER A 66 -18.74 -16.62 19.13
C SER A 66 -17.91 -16.50 20.41
N GLY A 67 -18.33 -17.18 21.48
CA GLY A 67 -17.62 -17.19 22.76
C GLY A 67 -17.98 -15.99 23.65
N ASP A 68 -16.99 -15.45 24.37
CA ASP A 68 -17.14 -14.30 25.26
C ASP A 68 -17.02 -12.99 24.46
N PRO A 69 -18.14 -12.27 24.23
CA PRO A 69 -18.14 -11.12 23.32
C PRO A 69 -17.25 -9.98 23.79
N MET A 70 -17.17 -9.78 25.11
CA MET A 70 -16.37 -8.68 25.69
C MET A 70 -14.88 -8.98 25.58
N LYS A 71 -14.47 -10.23 25.82
CA LYS A 71 -13.08 -10.65 25.60
C LYS A 71 -12.68 -10.53 24.13
N GLU A 72 -13.57 -10.92 23.22
CA GLU A 72 -13.29 -10.83 21.79
C GLU A 72 -13.16 -9.37 21.33
N ILE A 73 -14.04 -8.47 21.79
CA ILE A 73 -13.89 -7.05 21.45
C ILE A 73 -12.59 -6.49 22.01
N GLN A 74 -12.23 -6.81 23.25
CA GLN A 74 -10.94 -6.35 23.80
C GLN A 74 -9.77 -6.86 22.96
N ARG A 75 -9.77 -8.15 22.60
CA ARG A 75 -8.75 -8.75 21.71
C ARG A 75 -8.66 -8.03 20.36
N ARG A 76 -9.78 -7.58 19.80
CA ARG A 76 -9.82 -6.84 18.54
C ARG A 76 -9.40 -5.38 18.69
N ARG A 77 -9.61 -4.74 19.85
CA ARG A 77 -9.10 -3.40 20.18
C ARG A 77 -7.59 -3.35 20.38
N ASP A 78 -6.99 -4.44 20.86
CA ASP A 78 -5.56 -4.48 21.20
C ASP A 78 -4.63 -4.77 19.99
N LYS A 79 -5.19 -5.20 18.86
CA LYS A 79 -4.45 -5.61 17.65
C LYS A 79 -4.43 -4.64 16.44
N PRO A 80 -5.26 -3.58 16.30
CA PRO A 80 -5.34 -2.83 15.06
C PRO A 80 -4.02 -2.16 14.66
N GLU A 81 -3.23 -1.69 15.62
CA GLU A 81 -1.95 -1.04 15.36
C GLU A 81 -0.94 -2.03 14.76
N ASN A 82 -0.76 -3.18 15.39
CA ASN A 82 0.13 -4.25 14.91
C ASN A 82 -0.29 -4.76 13.52
N VAL A 83 -1.60 -4.93 13.28
CA VAL A 83 -2.10 -5.34 11.97
C VAL A 83 -1.87 -4.24 10.93
N ALA A 84 -2.10 -2.96 11.28
CA ALA A 84 -1.83 -1.85 10.36
C ALA A 84 -0.36 -1.77 9.95
N GLU A 85 0.56 -1.94 10.89
CA GLU A 85 2.01 -1.93 10.62
C GLU A 85 2.44 -3.12 9.77
N THR A 86 1.93 -4.31 10.09
CA THR A 86 2.18 -5.52 9.31
C THR A 86 1.67 -5.39 7.88
N SER A 87 0.45 -4.88 7.68
CA SER A 87 -0.13 -4.66 6.36
C SER A 87 0.65 -3.64 5.55
N LYS A 88 1.06 -2.53 6.17
CA LYS A 88 1.91 -1.52 5.52
C LYS A 88 3.21 -2.14 5.03
N SER A 89 3.86 -2.93 5.88
CA SER A 89 5.10 -3.63 5.53
C SER A 89 4.88 -4.59 4.35
N SER A 90 3.85 -5.45 4.42
CA SER A 90 3.51 -6.42 3.39
C SER A 90 3.18 -5.76 2.04
N ILE A 91 2.39 -4.68 2.04
CA ILE A 91 2.10 -3.90 0.83
C ILE A 91 3.39 -3.28 0.29
N GLY A 92 4.23 -2.72 1.15
CA GLY A 92 5.54 -2.20 0.75
C GLY A 92 6.42 -3.25 0.10
N HIS A 93 6.48 -4.46 0.66
CA HIS A 93 7.20 -5.59 0.09
C HIS A 93 6.63 -6.02 -1.26
N MET A 94 5.31 -6.14 -1.39
CA MET A 94 4.65 -6.47 -2.65
C MET A 94 4.96 -5.43 -3.74
N LEU A 95 4.88 -4.14 -3.43
CA LEU A 95 5.20 -3.07 -4.37
C LEU A 95 6.68 -3.06 -4.76
N ASN A 96 7.58 -3.33 -3.81
CA ASN A 96 9.00 -3.49 -4.11
C ASN A 96 9.25 -4.71 -5.01
N TYR A 97 8.54 -5.81 -4.77
CA TYR A 97 8.64 -7.01 -5.59
C TYR A 97 8.19 -6.75 -7.03
N LEU A 98 7.12 -5.99 -7.25
CA LEU A 98 6.69 -5.55 -8.58
C LEU A 98 7.76 -4.70 -9.30
N ARG A 99 8.62 -4.00 -8.58
CA ARG A 99 9.74 -3.26 -9.19
C ARG A 99 10.89 -4.16 -9.66
N GLU A 100 10.97 -5.39 -9.16
CA GLU A 100 11.94 -6.40 -9.63
C GLU A 100 11.50 -7.10 -10.92
N TYR A 101 10.25 -6.87 -11.33
CA TYR A 101 9.76 -7.32 -12.62
C TYR A 101 10.16 -6.32 -13.70
N HIS A 102 10.81 -6.83 -14.75
CA HIS A 102 11.20 -6.04 -15.92
C HIS A 102 10.46 -6.54 -17.15
N PHE A 103 10.21 -5.65 -18.09
CA PHE A 103 9.59 -6.01 -19.35
C PHE A 103 10.65 -6.49 -20.36
N CYS A 104 10.51 -7.72 -20.81
CA CYS A 104 11.40 -8.33 -21.79
C CYS A 104 10.89 -8.05 -23.21
N LEU A 105 11.66 -7.29 -24.00
CA LEU A 105 11.26 -6.89 -25.35
C LEU A 105 11.16 -8.08 -26.31
N GLU A 106 12.04 -9.08 -26.18
CA GLU A 106 12.04 -10.26 -27.05
C GLU A 106 10.78 -11.12 -26.86
N SER A 107 10.35 -11.30 -25.61
CA SER A 107 9.21 -12.15 -25.28
C SER A 107 7.89 -11.40 -25.15
N GLY A 108 7.93 -10.06 -25.06
CA GLY A 108 6.77 -9.21 -24.80
C GLY A 108 6.14 -9.44 -23.42
N LYS A 109 6.90 -9.97 -22.45
CA LYS A 109 6.39 -10.38 -21.14
C LYS A 109 7.09 -9.66 -19.99
N LEU A 110 6.36 -9.50 -18.91
CA LEU A 110 6.88 -9.06 -17.63
C LEU A 110 7.49 -10.25 -16.88
N LEU A 111 8.78 -10.17 -16.53
CA LEU A 111 9.54 -11.26 -15.91
C LEU A 111 10.23 -10.79 -14.64
N ASN A 112 10.23 -11.63 -13.59
CA ASN A 112 11.06 -11.37 -12.42
C ASN A 112 12.55 -11.48 -12.83
N CYS A 113 13.27 -10.37 -12.76
CA CYS A 113 14.64 -10.31 -13.26
C CYS A 113 15.65 -10.34 -12.11
N LYS A 114 16.40 -11.44 -12.00
CA LYS A 114 17.45 -11.61 -10.97
C LYS A 114 18.55 -10.55 -11.02
N LYS A 115 18.77 -9.91 -12.18
CA LYS A 115 19.76 -8.84 -12.33
C LYS A 115 19.31 -7.51 -11.70
N ARG A 116 18.02 -7.33 -11.39
CA ARG A 116 17.49 -6.14 -10.69
C ARG A 116 18.07 -4.84 -11.29
N SER A 117 18.63 -3.96 -10.46
CA SER A 117 19.18 -2.66 -10.86
C SER A 117 20.37 -2.68 -11.83
N THR A 118 20.95 -3.85 -12.14
CA THR A 118 22.05 -4.02 -13.12
C THR A 118 21.59 -4.70 -14.42
N CYS A 119 20.28 -4.88 -14.59
CA CYS A 119 19.71 -5.38 -15.83
C CYS A 119 19.78 -4.29 -16.91
N SER A 120 20.49 -4.57 -18.00
CA SER A 120 20.50 -3.77 -19.23
C SER A 120 19.63 -4.29 -20.39
N PRO A 121 19.28 -5.60 -20.51
CA PRO A 121 18.52 -6.08 -21.68
C PRO A 121 17.00 -5.98 -21.55
N HIS A 122 16.48 -5.66 -20.36
CA HIS A 122 15.04 -5.53 -20.14
C HIS A 122 14.70 -4.09 -19.77
N LEU A 123 13.50 -3.66 -20.15
CA LEU A 123 12.97 -2.37 -19.75
C LEU A 123 12.64 -2.40 -18.25
N THR A 124 13.31 -1.56 -17.48
CA THR A 124 13.11 -1.48 -16.03
C THR A 124 12.20 -0.31 -15.64
N TRP A 125 11.69 -0.33 -14.40
CA TRP A 125 10.99 0.82 -13.84
C TRP A 125 11.86 2.08 -13.72
N ARG A 126 13.19 1.92 -13.61
CA ARG A 126 14.13 3.04 -13.58
C ARG A 126 14.17 3.71 -14.95
N ASP A 127 14.34 2.92 -16.00
CA ASP A 127 14.40 3.38 -17.39
C ASP A 127 13.15 4.22 -17.75
N MET A 128 11.96 3.70 -17.44
CA MET A 128 10.69 4.42 -17.63
C MET A 128 10.63 5.74 -16.85
N LYS A 129 11.21 5.77 -15.65
CA LYS A 129 11.24 6.97 -14.83
C LYS A 129 12.22 8.00 -15.41
N SER A 130 13.43 7.58 -15.74
CA SER A 130 14.46 8.42 -16.38
C SER A 130 13.92 9.04 -17.66
N PHE A 131 13.27 8.25 -18.51
CA PHE A 131 12.64 8.73 -19.74
C PHE A 131 11.55 9.77 -19.49
N ARG A 132 10.62 9.50 -18.55
CA ARG A 132 9.55 10.45 -18.20
C ARG A 132 10.09 11.76 -17.64
N ASP A 133 11.16 11.71 -16.86
CA ASP A 133 11.83 12.90 -16.34
C ASP A 133 12.48 13.69 -17.49
N TYR A 134 13.17 13.02 -18.41
CA TYR A 134 13.69 13.63 -19.64
C TYR A 134 12.58 14.29 -20.48
N CYS A 135 11.45 13.61 -20.69
CA CYS A 135 10.34 14.18 -21.48
C CYS A 135 9.77 15.44 -20.84
N ARG A 136 9.60 15.47 -19.51
CA ARG A 136 9.14 16.66 -18.79
C ARG A 136 10.09 17.84 -18.95
N GLU A 137 11.39 17.59 -18.83
CA GLU A 137 12.42 18.63 -18.99
C GLU A 137 12.49 19.17 -20.42
N ASN A 138 12.14 18.34 -21.41
CA ASN A 138 12.22 18.68 -22.83
C ASN A 138 10.86 18.96 -23.48
N SER A 139 9.78 19.10 -22.69
CA SER A 139 8.40 19.31 -23.16
C SER A 139 7.97 18.31 -24.25
N ARG A 140 8.39 17.05 -24.11
CA ARG A 140 7.98 15.93 -24.97
C ARG A 140 6.83 15.15 -24.31
N ASP A 141 6.01 14.52 -25.14
CA ASP A 141 4.98 13.61 -24.66
C ASP A 141 5.64 12.33 -24.07
N PRO A 142 5.41 12.01 -22.78
CA PRO A 142 5.96 10.80 -22.16
C PRO A 142 5.31 9.50 -22.64
N ASP A 143 4.22 9.56 -23.41
CA ASP A 143 3.51 8.39 -23.93
C ASP A 143 3.78 8.15 -25.44
N ASP A 144 4.56 9.03 -26.09
CA ASP A 144 5.04 8.88 -27.47
C ASP A 144 6.48 8.36 -27.49
N TYR A 145 6.64 7.03 -27.43
CA TYR A 145 7.96 6.37 -27.37
C TYR A 145 7.98 4.98 -28.02
N ASP A 146 9.15 4.57 -28.53
CA ASP A 146 9.47 3.15 -28.78
C ASP A 146 10.18 2.58 -27.54
N LEU A 147 9.81 1.35 -27.16
CA LEU A 147 10.41 0.63 -26.04
C LEU A 147 11.94 0.48 -26.20
N LYS A 148 12.45 0.43 -27.44
CA LYS A 148 13.89 0.30 -27.69
C LYS A 148 14.69 1.56 -27.35
N ASP A 149 14.06 2.72 -27.39
CA ASP A 149 14.73 4.01 -27.20
C ASP A 149 14.96 4.33 -25.72
N ILE A 150 14.34 3.55 -24.83
CA ILE A 150 14.32 3.81 -23.39
C ILE A 150 15.09 2.77 -22.57
N VAL A 151 15.35 1.59 -23.12
CA VAL A 151 16.03 0.51 -22.40
C VAL A 151 17.47 0.91 -22.07
N GLY A 152 17.83 0.83 -20.78
CA GLY A 152 19.18 1.14 -20.32
C GLY A 152 19.49 2.63 -20.11
N LEU A 153 18.47 3.50 -20.08
CA LEU A 153 18.57 4.92 -19.69
C LEU A 153 18.90 5.15 -18.20
#